data_AF-A0A942PER2-F1
#
_entry.id   AF-A0A942PER2-F1
#
_cell.length_a   1.000
_cell.length_b   1.000
_cell.length_c   1.000
_cell.angle_alpha   90.00
_cell.angle_beta   90.00
_cell.angle_gamma   90.00
#
_symmetry.space_group_name_H-M   'P 1'
#
loop_
_entity.id
_entity.type
_entity.pdbx_description
1 polymer ?
#
loop_
_entity_poly.entity_id
_entity_poly.type
_entity_poly.pdbx_seq_one_letter_code
_entity_poly.pdbx_strand_id
1 'polypeptide(L)'
;MKRLAISIMLFLGVFLAASATAAPQASLTLSQSDVTLCNTNNGVSWNVSKTNDQGGQLVAPGTNVMWTVIANKTVDPGAHNMICANGYVLITNTGTAPATIGNIVVNLQAQRLVNKKSTWVSAAVNIADAVKGEAAMQANVVAAASAELAPANALSNSPATYTTSGQMGTFRKNAASGSLQFTDVSNNTVFSLVPQKLVQPGETVALMFSATFDNTVMKIADGTALRTEMIVSFGNTGSRGGSGASGSNIDINGDGAINGDEAYVRSVPTRVTRTLPKLVVCNNSVTLSDTGFTTDGDGQASYSLISNDLAAPVTISDTSGPYYIAATVNGSGTVTNTATLDGNDVYGIPLTGPIDPATGLAISIPMQCCSAVHQSADSSVKVGTTPSVYSFPPGACTATQGGWGATPKGNNPASVLAANFQTVYPFGVAVGSAPTYYAYFTSSSAVQDYLPAGKTANALNANLKNPTTTSSGVFGGQVLTLQLNADLTAAGVYGSVAFGGLRLYGTGGSLDGQTVSQILAAANVALGGGALPAGYTISALNNLVDKLNNSADNCVASDWGLSHLTR
;
A
#
# COMPACT_ATOMS: atom_id res chain seq x y z
N MET A 1 -3.30 89.11 -72.16
CA MET A 1 -3.03 87.74 -72.67
C MET A 1 -2.24 86.95 -71.63
N LYS A 2 -2.26 85.61 -71.71
CA LYS A 2 -1.96 84.63 -70.64
C LYS A 2 -0.70 84.93 -69.80
N ARG A 3 -0.83 84.82 -68.46
CA ARG A 3 0.30 84.67 -67.52
C ARG A 3 0.72 83.19 -67.47
N LEU A 4 2.02 82.91 -67.44
CA LEU A 4 2.57 81.57 -67.25
C LEU A 4 2.96 81.41 -65.77
N ALA A 5 2.43 80.39 -65.10
CA ALA A 5 2.75 80.08 -63.70
C ALA A 5 3.59 78.81 -63.63
N ILE A 6 4.71 78.87 -62.90
CA ILE A 6 5.60 77.73 -62.66
C ILE A 6 5.07 76.96 -61.45
N SER A 7 4.70 75.69 -61.64
CA SER A 7 4.29 74.81 -60.53
C SER A 7 5.50 74.32 -59.75
N ILE A 8 5.57 74.69 -58.48
CA ILE A 8 6.46 74.08 -57.49
C ILE A 8 5.73 72.87 -56.91
N MET A 9 6.28 71.68 -57.10
CA MET A 9 5.71 70.43 -56.57
C MET A 9 6.11 70.28 -55.09
N LEU A 10 5.15 70.45 -54.18
CA LEU A 10 5.37 70.30 -52.75
C LEU A 10 5.23 68.82 -52.36
N PHE A 11 6.32 68.16 -51.98
CA PHE A 11 6.27 66.80 -51.44
C PHE A 11 5.66 66.81 -50.03
N LEU A 12 4.42 66.34 -49.91
CA LEU A 12 3.74 66.20 -48.63
C LEU A 12 4.16 64.87 -47.97
N GLY A 13 5.10 64.94 -47.03
CA GLY A 13 5.52 63.78 -46.25
C GLY A 13 4.43 63.31 -45.30
N VAL A 14 3.81 62.16 -45.60
CA VAL A 14 2.86 61.50 -44.70
C VAL A 14 3.63 60.89 -43.53
N PHE A 15 3.63 61.57 -42.39
CA PHE A 15 4.02 60.97 -41.11
C PHE A 15 2.97 59.94 -40.71
N LEU A 16 3.27 58.66 -40.96
CA LEU A 16 2.61 57.54 -40.30
C LEU A 16 2.93 57.64 -38.80
N ALA A 17 1.98 58.17 -38.03
CA ALA A 17 2.02 58.10 -36.58
C ALA A 17 1.90 56.63 -36.16
N ALA A 18 3.03 55.97 -35.92
CA ALA A 18 3.06 54.69 -35.25
C ALA A 18 2.45 54.87 -33.86
N SER A 19 1.24 54.38 -33.64
CA SER A 19 0.65 54.27 -32.32
C SER A 19 1.59 53.42 -31.47
N ALA A 20 2.15 54.02 -30.42
CA ALA A 20 3.00 53.31 -29.48
C ALA A 20 2.18 52.22 -28.79
N THR A 21 2.30 50.99 -29.30
CA THR A 21 1.72 49.81 -28.66
C THR A 21 2.31 49.71 -27.26
N ALA A 22 1.47 49.78 -26.24
CA ALA A 22 1.90 49.62 -24.86
C ALA A 22 2.72 48.33 -24.73
N ALA A 23 3.81 48.37 -23.97
CA ALA A 23 4.68 47.21 -23.77
C ALA A 23 3.83 46.00 -23.31
N PRO A 24 4.08 44.79 -23.84
CA PRO A 24 3.26 43.63 -23.51
C PRO A 24 3.36 43.31 -22.02
N GLN A 25 2.23 43.03 -21.38
CA GLN A 25 2.13 42.84 -19.92
C GLN A 25 1.27 41.63 -19.59
N ALA A 26 1.71 40.81 -18.64
CA ALA A 26 0.95 39.69 -18.11
C ALA A 26 -0.20 40.17 -17.22
N SER A 27 -1.35 39.48 -17.28
CA SER A 27 -2.48 39.78 -16.40
C SER A 27 -3.33 38.54 -16.16
N LEU A 28 -3.10 37.82 -15.06
CA LEU A 28 -4.01 36.76 -14.64
C LEU A 28 -5.32 37.34 -14.10
N THR A 29 -6.41 36.62 -14.35
CA THR A 29 -7.73 36.81 -13.75
C THR A 29 -8.17 35.48 -13.17
N LEU A 30 -8.62 35.48 -11.91
CA LEU A 30 -9.26 34.32 -11.28
C LEU A 30 -10.77 34.43 -11.47
N SER A 31 -11.40 33.39 -12.01
CA SER A 31 -12.85 33.35 -12.24
C SER A 31 -13.43 31.98 -11.94
N GLN A 32 -14.76 31.89 -11.85
CA GLN A 32 -15.51 30.67 -11.53
C GLN A 32 -14.94 29.90 -10.33
N SER A 33 -14.53 30.64 -9.30
CA SER A 33 -13.93 30.05 -8.12
C SER A 33 -14.99 29.55 -7.13
N ASP A 34 -14.92 28.28 -6.77
CA ASP A 34 -15.76 27.69 -5.72
C ASP A 34 -14.91 26.88 -4.74
N VAL A 35 -15.37 26.75 -3.50
CA VAL A 35 -14.73 25.97 -2.44
C VAL A 35 -15.81 25.27 -1.63
N THR A 36 -15.52 24.03 -1.26
CA THR A 36 -16.27 23.21 -0.31
C THR A 36 -15.36 22.83 0.84
N LEU A 37 -15.95 22.70 2.03
CA LEU A 37 -15.22 22.38 3.25
C LEU A 37 -15.62 20.99 3.73
N CYS A 38 -14.62 20.19 4.08
CA CYS A 38 -14.76 18.97 4.86
C CYS A 38 -14.26 19.21 6.28
N ASN A 39 -14.81 18.48 7.27
CA ASN A 39 -14.33 18.47 8.65
C ASN A 39 -14.29 17.00 9.09
N THR A 40 -13.12 16.39 9.10
CA THR A 40 -12.97 14.93 9.10
C THR A 40 -11.96 14.42 10.13
N ASN A 41 -12.17 13.21 10.65
CA ASN A 41 -11.15 12.47 11.39
C ASN A 41 -10.96 11.10 10.73
N ASN A 42 -9.71 10.78 10.37
CA ASN A 42 -9.33 9.55 9.66
C ASN A 42 -8.70 8.48 10.58
N GLY A 43 -8.87 8.61 11.90
CA GLY A 43 -8.28 7.71 12.89
C GLY A 43 -8.93 6.33 13.01
N VAL A 44 -10.03 6.07 12.30
CA VAL A 44 -10.68 4.75 12.31
C VAL A 44 -10.22 3.94 11.10
N SER A 45 -9.65 2.78 11.38
CA SER A 45 -9.37 1.74 10.40
C SER A 45 -10.07 0.45 10.81
N TRP A 46 -10.28 -0.43 9.83
CA TRP A 46 -10.91 -1.72 10.02
C TRP A 46 -10.05 -2.82 9.43
N ASN A 47 -10.25 -4.05 9.92
CA ASN A 47 -9.96 -5.24 9.15
C ASN A 47 -11.13 -6.22 9.24
N VAL A 48 -11.22 -7.12 8.26
CA VAL A 48 -12.07 -8.30 8.31
C VAL A 48 -11.19 -9.54 8.18
N SER A 49 -11.55 -10.59 8.90
CA SER A 49 -10.85 -11.87 8.90
C SER A 49 -11.87 -12.99 8.81
N LYS A 50 -11.50 -14.05 8.07
CA LYS A 50 -12.36 -15.20 7.83
C LYS A 50 -11.52 -16.48 7.88
N THR A 51 -11.98 -17.47 8.62
CA THR A 51 -11.29 -18.78 8.78
C THR A 51 -12.31 -19.90 8.71
N ASN A 52 -11.91 -21.08 8.24
CA ASN A 52 -12.74 -22.30 8.31
C ASN A 52 -12.17 -23.25 9.36
N ASP A 53 -13.04 -24.10 9.90
CA ASP A 53 -12.73 -25.10 10.92
C ASP A 53 -11.95 -26.33 10.40
N GLN A 54 -11.74 -26.44 9.09
CA GLN A 54 -11.08 -27.59 8.44
C GLN A 54 -9.57 -27.38 8.20
N GLY A 55 -9.03 -26.18 8.47
CA GLY A 55 -7.58 -25.93 8.43
C GLY A 55 -6.89 -26.19 7.08
N GLY A 56 -7.65 -26.14 5.97
CA GLY A 56 -7.14 -26.43 4.62
C GLY A 56 -7.06 -27.92 4.25
N GLN A 57 -7.63 -28.81 5.06
CA GLN A 57 -7.74 -30.24 4.76
C GLN A 57 -8.70 -30.51 3.58
N LEU A 58 -8.52 -31.67 2.93
CA LEU A 58 -9.50 -32.23 2.00
C LEU A 58 -10.63 -32.86 2.80
N VAL A 59 -11.86 -32.36 2.64
CA VAL A 59 -13.05 -32.91 3.31
C VAL A 59 -13.90 -33.75 2.37
N ALA A 60 -14.55 -34.77 2.92
CA ALA A 60 -15.45 -35.62 2.16
C ALA A 60 -16.71 -34.86 1.71
N PRO A 61 -17.33 -35.21 0.57
CA PRO A 61 -18.63 -34.68 0.19
C PRO A 61 -19.68 -35.00 1.27
N GLY A 62 -20.52 -34.03 1.62
CA GLY A 62 -21.47 -34.09 2.71
C GLY A 62 -20.94 -33.56 4.06
N THR A 63 -19.69 -33.07 4.12
CA THR A 63 -19.14 -32.47 5.33
C THR A 63 -19.80 -31.12 5.62
N ASN A 64 -20.21 -30.88 6.87
CA ASN A 64 -20.59 -29.55 7.33
C ASN A 64 -19.34 -28.77 7.71
N VAL A 65 -19.13 -27.63 7.08
CA VAL A 65 -17.99 -26.73 7.31
C VAL A 65 -18.51 -25.45 7.95
N MET A 66 -17.78 -24.94 8.94
CA MET A 66 -18.10 -23.68 9.61
C MET A 66 -17.02 -22.65 9.33
N TRP A 67 -17.45 -21.48 8.84
CA TRP A 67 -16.63 -20.30 8.66
C TRP A 67 -16.88 -19.30 9.78
N THR A 68 -15.80 -18.85 10.43
CA THR A 68 -15.84 -17.78 11.43
C THR A 68 -15.39 -16.46 10.81
N VAL A 69 -16.21 -15.42 10.93
CA VAL A 69 -15.91 -14.05 10.50
C VAL A 69 -15.75 -13.14 11.73
N ILE A 70 -14.65 -12.37 11.78
CA ILE A 70 -14.40 -11.36 12.80
C ILE A 70 -13.98 -10.06 12.10
N ALA A 71 -14.62 -8.95 12.46
CA ALA A 71 -14.28 -7.61 11.99
C ALA A 71 -13.73 -6.78 13.17
N ASN A 72 -12.49 -6.31 13.06
CA ASN A 72 -11.86 -5.53 14.14
C ASN A 72 -11.78 -4.06 13.76
N LYS A 73 -12.22 -3.19 14.67
CA LYS A 73 -12.07 -1.74 14.58
C LYS A 73 -10.79 -1.33 15.31
N THR A 74 -9.93 -0.59 14.64
CA THR A 74 -8.77 0.07 15.25
C THR A 74 -8.98 1.57 15.24
N VAL A 75 -8.80 2.21 16.39
CA VAL A 75 -8.87 3.67 16.55
C VAL A 75 -7.48 4.16 16.91
N ASP A 76 -6.91 5.04 16.10
CA ASP A 76 -5.70 5.78 16.42
C ASP A 76 -6.05 6.95 17.37
N PRO A 77 -5.64 6.93 18.64
CA PRO A 77 -5.88 8.02 19.58
C PRO A 77 -5.05 9.29 19.24
N GLY A 78 -4.05 9.17 18.37
CA GLY A 78 -3.25 10.28 17.84
C GLY A 78 -3.82 10.92 16.58
N ALA A 79 -4.96 10.47 16.05
CA ALA A 79 -5.51 10.98 14.80
C ALA A 79 -6.09 12.40 14.93
N HIS A 80 -5.60 13.31 14.10
CA HIS A 80 -6.03 14.71 14.11
C HIS A 80 -7.35 14.93 13.35
N ASN A 81 -8.10 15.94 13.79
CA ASN A 81 -9.27 16.45 13.07
C ASN A 81 -8.78 17.41 11.97
N MET A 82 -9.12 17.14 10.72
CA MET A 82 -8.65 17.90 9.56
C MET A 82 -9.81 18.67 8.93
N ILE A 83 -9.57 19.96 8.65
CA ILE A 83 -10.38 20.74 7.71
C ILE A 83 -9.74 20.60 6.34
N CYS A 84 -10.51 20.16 5.34
CA CYS A 84 -10.06 20.15 3.95
C CYS A 84 -10.84 21.22 3.18
N ALA A 85 -10.13 22.19 2.59
CA ALA A 85 -10.69 23.13 1.64
C ALA A 85 -10.39 22.63 0.23
N ASN A 86 -11.36 21.91 -0.34
CA ASN A 86 -11.33 21.45 -1.72
C ASN A 86 -11.97 22.53 -2.59
N GLY A 87 -11.31 22.95 -3.65
CA GLY A 87 -11.79 24.05 -4.48
C GLY A 87 -11.39 23.96 -5.93
N TYR A 88 -12.02 24.82 -6.72
CA TYR A 88 -11.86 24.93 -8.16
C TYR A 88 -11.69 26.40 -8.53
N VAL A 89 -10.85 26.70 -9.52
CA VAL A 89 -10.68 28.06 -10.06
C VAL A 89 -10.22 28.01 -11.53
N LEU A 90 -10.71 28.95 -12.35
CA LEU A 90 -10.14 29.25 -13.65
C LEU A 90 -9.08 30.34 -13.52
N ILE A 91 -7.84 30.04 -13.89
CA ILE A 91 -6.73 30.99 -14.01
C ILE A 91 -6.58 31.35 -15.49
N THR A 92 -7.04 32.53 -15.90
CA THR A 92 -6.94 32.98 -17.30
C THR A 92 -5.95 34.13 -17.44
N ASN A 93 -4.99 34.05 -18.36
CA ASN A 93 -4.14 35.18 -18.70
C ASN A 93 -4.83 36.10 -19.70
N THR A 94 -5.47 37.15 -19.18
CA THR A 94 -6.10 38.24 -19.93
C THR A 94 -5.12 39.32 -20.39
N GLY A 95 -3.81 39.12 -20.15
CA GLY A 95 -2.74 40.01 -20.60
C GLY A 95 -2.26 39.75 -22.03
N THR A 96 -1.22 40.48 -22.41
CA THR A 96 -0.56 40.40 -23.72
C THR A 96 0.86 39.83 -23.64
N ALA A 97 1.36 39.51 -22.45
CA ALA A 97 2.61 38.78 -22.23
C ALA A 97 2.38 37.48 -21.43
N PRO A 98 3.27 36.47 -21.57
CA PRO A 98 3.21 35.25 -20.77
C PRO A 98 3.40 35.52 -19.27
N ALA A 99 2.52 34.96 -18.43
CA ALA A 99 2.56 35.11 -16.98
C ALA A 99 3.35 33.97 -16.34
N THR A 100 4.42 34.27 -15.60
CA THR A 100 5.14 33.29 -14.77
C THR A 100 4.48 33.18 -13.40
N ILE A 101 3.89 32.04 -13.04
CA ILE A 101 3.32 31.82 -11.70
C ILE A 101 4.47 31.50 -10.74
N GLY A 102 4.74 32.41 -9.80
CA GLY A 102 5.75 32.23 -8.76
C GLY A 102 5.22 31.45 -7.56
N ASN A 103 4.03 31.79 -7.06
CA ASN A 103 3.40 31.07 -5.95
C ASN A 103 1.88 31.05 -6.00
N ILE A 104 1.33 30.08 -5.28
CA ILE A 104 -0.08 29.99 -4.93
C ILE A 104 -0.18 29.82 -3.41
N VAL A 105 -0.95 30.70 -2.77
CA VAL A 105 -1.25 30.68 -1.33
C VAL A 105 -2.73 30.34 -1.14
N VAL A 106 -3.04 29.42 -0.22
CA VAL A 106 -4.40 29.14 0.24
C VAL A 106 -4.48 29.46 1.74
N ASN A 107 -5.04 30.61 2.04
CA ASN A 107 -5.20 31.16 3.39
C ASN A 107 -6.60 30.80 3.92
N LEU A 108 -6.68 29.94 4.94
CA LEU A 108 -7.93 29.63 5.62
C LEU A 108 -8.15 30.65 6.75
N GLN A 109 -9.11 31.55 6.57
CA GLN A 109 -9.39 32.64 7.49
C GLN A 109 -10.63 32.35 8.31
N ALA A 110 -10.57 32.72 9.59
CA ALA A 110 -11.70 32.70 10.51
C ALA A 110 -11.94 34.11 11.06
N GLN A 111 -13.16 34.40 11.49
CA GLN A 111 -13.43 35.64 12.22
C GLN A 111 -12.80 35.60 13.62
N ARG A 112 -12.16 36.71 14.00
CA ARG A 112 -11.55 36.95 15.31
C ARG A 112 -11.95 38.35 15.79
N LEU A 113 -12.19 38.49 17.08
CA LEU A 113 -12.46 39.81 17.70
C LEU A 113 -11.13 40.52 17.96
N VAL A 114 -10.75 41.42 17.04
CA VAL A 114 -9.56 42.24 17.17
C VAL A 114 -10.00 43.67 17.47
N ASN A 115 -9.54 44.23 18.59
CA ASN A 115 -9.95 45.55 19.09
C ASN A 115 -11.48 45.75 19.10
N LYS A 116 -12.21 44.72 19.56
CA LYS A 116 -13.70 44.62 19.60
C LYS A 116 -14.39 44.60 18.22
N LYS A 117 -13.66 44.51 17.11
CA LYS A 117 -14.21 44.38 15.76
C LYS A 117 -14.01 42.96 15.23
N SER A 118 -15.08 42.36 14.70
CA SER A 118 -14.94 41.09 13.97
C SER A 118 -14.10 41.33 12.71
N THR A 119 -12.97 40.64 12.63
CA THR A 119 -11.94 40.78 11.60
C THR A 119 -11.58 39.40 11.08
N TRP A 120 -11.49 39.24 9.77
CA TRP A 120 -10.97 38.01 9.17
C TRP A 120 -9.46 37.95 9.36
N VAL A 121 -8.96 36.85 9.90
CA VAL A 121 -7.55 36.60 10.16
C VAL A 121 -7.23 35.14 9.81
N SER A 122 -6.05 34.88 9.23
CA SER A 122 -5.55 33.52 8.99
C SER A 122 -5.63 32.66 10.24
N ALA A 123 -6.29 31.52 10.16
CA ALA A 123 -6.20 30.44 11.13
C ALA A 123 -5.07 29.47 10.76
N ALA A 124 -4.88 29.21 9.47
CA ALA A 124 -3.76 28.46 8.90
C ALA A 124 -3.55 28.86 7.43
N VAL A 125 -2.36 28.58 6.88
CA VAL A 125 -1.98 29.02 5.53
C VAL A 125 -1.19 27.94 4.84
N ASN A 126 -1.70 27.40 3.74
CA ASN A 126 -0.93 26.49 2.89
C ASN A 126 -0.32 27.28 1.73
N ILE A 127 0.87 26.88 1.32
CA ILE A 127 1.73 27.61 0.41
C ILE A 127 2.40 26.60 -0.53
N ALA A 128 2.42 26.94 -1.81
CA ALA A 128 3.27 26.32 -2.81
C ALA A 128 3.97 27.42 -3.62
N ASP A 129 5.27 27.28 -3.83
CA ASP A 129 6.07 28.17 -4.69
C ASP A 129 6.71 27.39 -5.86
N ALA A 130 7.36 28.10 -6.77
CA ALA A 130 7.91 27.53 -8.01
C ALA A 130 9.28 26.87 -7.86
N VAL A 131 9.88 26.91 -6.67
CA VAL A 131 11.22 26.36 -6.38
C VAL A 131 11.14 25.13 -5.47
N LYS A 132 10.31 25.20 -4.44
CA LYS A 132 10.13 24.22 -3.36
C LYS A 132 8.76 23.52 -3.43
N GLY A 133 7.83 24.01 -4.25
CA GLY A 133 6.48 23.48 -4.30
C GLY A 133 5.83 23.58 -2.91
N GLU A 134 5.13 22.53 -2.49
CA GLU A 134 4.48 22.48 -1.17
C GLU A 134 5.44 22.51 0.03
N ALA A 135 6.74 22.27 -0.17
CA ALA A 135 7.75 22.42 0.89
C ALA A 135 8.05 23.90 1.23
N ALA A 136 7.47 24.85 0.49
CA ALA A 136 7.52 26.27 0.80
C ALA A 136 6.90 26.57 2.18
N MET A 137 7.69 27.17 3.07
CA MET A 137 7.24 27.60 4.41
C MET A 137 6.75 29.06 4.44
N GLN A 138 7.07 29.84 3.42
CA GLN A 138 6.64 31.22 3.25
C GLN A 138 6.46 31.53 1.75
N ALA A 139 5.65 32.53 1.44
CA ALA A 139 5.54 33.11 0.10
C ALA A 139 5.25 34.60 0.18
N ASN A 140 5.84 35.38 -0.72
CA ASN A 140 5.54 36.79 -0.84
C ASN A 140 4.49 37.04 -1.92
N VAL A 141 3.65 38.04 -1.68
CA VAL A 141 2.56 38.47 -2.55
C VAL A 141 2.59 40.00 -2.63
N VAL A 142 1.91 40.60 -3.61
CA VAL A 142 1.58 42.02 -3.53
C VAL A 142 0.58 42.21 -2.39
N ALA A 143 0.94 42.96 -1.34
CA ALA A 143 0.17 43.08 -0.10
C ALA A 143 -1.29 43.49 -0.32
N ALA A 144 -1.54 44.37 -1.30
CA ALA A 144 -2.87 44.86 -1.67
C ALA A 144 -3.80 43.79 -2.28
N ALA A 145 -3.27 42.61 -2.63
CA ALA A 145 -4.08 41.49 -3.08
C ALA A 145 -4.72 40.72 -1.92
N SER A 146 -4.11 40.73 -0.72
CA SER A 146 -4.61 40.06 0.47
C SER A 146 -5.65 40.89 1.21
N ALA A 147 -6.60 40.23 1.87
CA ALA A 147 -7.54 40.87 2.80
C ALA A 147 -7.10 40.71 4.27
N GLU A 148 -5.90 40.18 4.53
CA GLU A 148 -5.29 40.17 5.85
C GLU A 148 -4.91 41.59 6.32
N LEU A 149 -5.10 41.84 7.61
CA LEU A 149 -4.58 43.02 8.28
C LEU A 149 -3.41 42.58 9.18
N ALA A 150 -2.17 42.86 8.76
CA ALA A 150 -0.98 42.40 9.49
C ALA A 150 -0.97 42.71 11.01
N PRO A 151 -1.44 43.88 11.49
CA PRO A 151 -1.57 44.14 12.94
C PRO A 151 -2.59 43.23 13.63
N ALA A 152 -3.69 42.86 12.95
CA ALA A 152 -4.70 41.94 13.48
C ALA A 152 -4.21 40.48 13.47
N ASN A 153 -3.43 40.12 12.45
CA ASN A 153 -2.78 38.82 12.34
C ASN A 153 -1.76 38.61 13.48
N ALA A 154 -0.88 39.59 13.73
CA ALA A 154 0.11 39.54 14.81
C ALA A 154 -0.50 39.51 16.23
N LEU A 155 -1.75 39.94 16.41
CA LEU A 155 -2.49 39.81 17.67
C LEU A 155 -3.18 38.45 17.84
N SER A 156 -3.35 37.70 16.76
CA SER A 156 -4.07 36.41 16.75
C SER A 156 -3.14 35.20 16.57
N ASN A 157 -1.96 35.41 15.98
CA ASN A 157 -0.97 34.39 15.65
C ASN A 157 0.40 34.78 16.21
N SER A 158 1.06 33.84 16.90
CA SER A 158 2.43 34.00 17.40
C SER A 158 3.25 32.76 17.03
N PRO A 159 4.23 32.86 16.10
CA PRO A 159 4.52 34.02 15.27
C PRO A 159 3.37 34.37 14.31
N ALA A 160 3.36 35.60 13.79
CA ALA A 160 2.38 36.05 12.80
C ALA A 160 2.47 35.22 11.51
N THR A 161 1.31 34.82 10.97
CA THR A 161 1.19 34.09 9.69
C THR A 161 1.13 35.02 8.49
N TYR A 162 0.91 36.32 8.70
CA TYR A 162 0.99 37.36 7.68
C TYR A 162 1.66 38.63 8.19
N THR A 163 2.61 39.16 7.41
CA THR A 163 3.32 40.43 7.67
C THR A 163 3.42 41.26 6.40
N THR A 164 3.69 42.57 6.50
CA THR A 164 3.84 43.45 5.33
C THR A 164 5.09 44.33 5.42
N SER A 165 5.76 44.53 4.29
CA SER A 165 6.90 45.45 4.13
C SER A 165 6.75 46.20 2.80
N GLY A 166 6.44 47.50 2.85
CA GLY A 166 6.15 48.29 1.65
C GLY A 166 4.97 47.72 0.84
N GLN A 167 5.22 47.38 -0.43
CA GLN A 167 4.23 46.73 -1.31
C GLN A 167 4.14 45.20 -1.09
N MET A 168 5.06 44.60 -0.35
CA MET A 168 5.15 43.15 -0.16
C MET A 168 4.33 42.71 1.05
N GLY A 169 3.50 41.67 0.87
CA GLY A 169 2.93 40.88 1.94
C GLY A 169 3.63 39.53 1.99
N THR A 170 3.96 39.01 3.17
CA THR A 170 4.61 37.71 3.34
C THR A 170 3.71 36.82 4.17
N PHE A 171 3.27 35.72 3.58
CA PHE A 171 2.56 34.63 4.26
C PHE A 171 3.53 33.60 4.81
N ARG A 172 3.17 32.96 5.92
CA ARG A 172 3.95 31.88 6.56
C ARG A 172 3.05 30.75 7.04
N LYS A 173 3.48 29.51 6.82
CA LYS A 173 2.85 28.32 7.42
C LYS A 173 2.95 28.37 8.95
N ASN A 174 1.92 27.90 9.64
CA ASN A 174 1.93 27.66 11.09
C ASN A 174 1.76 26.16 11.40
N ALA A 175 1.75 25.79 12.67
CA ALA A 175 1.57 24.40 13.12
C ALA A 175 0.23 23.76 12.70
N ALA A 176 -0.74 24.55 12.24
CA ALA A 176 -2.02 24.06 11.72
C ALA A 176 -2.06 23.91 10.19
N SER A 177 -0.98 24.25 9.49
CA SER A 177 -0.91 24.24 8.02
C SER A 177 -0.49 22.87 7.50
N GLY A 178 -1.12 22.39 6.43
CA GLY A 178 -0.93 21.06 5.85
C GLY A 178 -0.49 21.07 4.38
N SER A 179 -1.08 20.18 3.57
CA SER A 179 -0.77 19.91 2.16
C SER A 179 -1.45 20.87 1.17
N LEU A 180 -0.89 21.02 -0.05
CA LEU A 180 -1.39 21.85 -1.17
C LEU A 180 -2.82 21.44 -1.58
N GLN A 181 -3.06 20.32 -2.24
CA GLN A 181 -2.39 19.84 -3.47
C GLN A 181 -3.08 20.44 -4.72
N PHE A 182 -2.61 20.19 -5.95
CA PHE A 182 -3.27 20.68 -7.18
C PHE A 182 -3.41 19.64 -8.31
N THR A 183 -4.52 19.74 -9.05
CA THR A 183 -4.82 18.94 -10.26
C THR A 183 -5.27 19.86 -11.39
N ASP A 184 -4.73 19.66 -12.59
CA ASP A 184 -5.21 20.26 -13.82
C ASP A 184 -6.41 19.47 -14.33
N VAL A 185 -7.59 20.11 -14.35
CA VAL A 185 -8.87 19.48 -14.70
C VAL A 185 -8.95 19.13 -16.18
N SER A 186 -8.18 19.79 -17.05
CA SER A 186 -8.24 19.58 -18.51
C SER A 186 -7.71 18.21 -18.95
N ASN A 187 -6.81 17.64 -18.16
CA ASN A 187 -6.09 16.39 -18.45
C ASN A 187 -6.07 15.41 -17.26
N ASN A 188 -6.63 15.81 -16.11
CA ASN A 188 -6.65 15.05 -14.86
C ASN A 188 -5.24 14.65 -14.36
N THR A 189 -4.26 15.55 -14.50
CA THR A 189 -2.88 15.33 -14.03
C THR A 189 -2.49 16.28 -12.89
N VAL A 190 -1.46 15.90 -12.13
CA VAL A 190 -0.94 16.73 -11.02
C VAL A 190 -0.35 18.03 -11.55
N PHE A 191 -0.85 19.17 -11.06
CA PHE A 191 -0.32 20.48 -11.41
C PHE A 191 0.79 20.88 -10.43
N SER A 192 2.05 20.67 -10.81
CA SER A 192 3.21 21.14 -10.04
C SER A 192 3.58 22.57 -10.42
N LEU A 193 3.89 23.43 -9.44
CA LEU A 193 4.55 24.73 -9.69
C LEU A 193 6.06 24.61 -9.94
N VAL A 194 6.65 23.43 -9.71
CA VAL A 194 8.07 23.13 -9.95
C VAL A 194 8.19 22.26 -11.21
N PRO A 195 8.91 22.71 -12.26
CA PRO A 195 9.47 24.05 -12.46
C PRO A 195 8.39 25.12 -12.72
N GLN A 196 8.76 26.39 -12.52
CA GLN A 196 7.90 27.58 -12.63
C GLN A 196 6.96 27.51 -13.85
N LYS A 197 5.65 27.69 -13.59
CA LYS A 197 4.63 27.55 -14.63
C LYS A 197 4.42 28.85 -15.39
N LEU A 198 4.29 28.72 -16.71
CA LEU A 198 4.06 29.82 -17.63
C LEU A 198 2.64 29.69 -18.22
N VAL A 199 1.84 30.76 -18.14
CA VAL A 199 0.50 30.82 -18.76
C VAL A 199 0.53 31.83 -19.90
N GLN A 200 0.31 31.36 -21.13
CA GLN A 200 0.38 32.16 -22.35
C GLN A 200 -0.79 33.17 -22.45
N PRO A 201 -0.65 34.28 -23.20
CA PRO A 201 -1.77 35.19 -23.48
C PRO A 201 -2.99 34.44 -24.05
N GLY A 202 -4.15 34.62 -23.41
CA GLY A 202 -5.40 33.94 -23.78
C GLY A 202 -5.54 32.50 -23.26
N GLU A 203 -4.51 31.92 -22.63
CA GLU A 203 -4.59 30.59 -22.02
C GLU A 203 -5.41 30.61 -20.71
N THR A 204 -6.17 29.55 -20.49
CA THR A 204 -6.94 29.29 -19.26
C THR A 204 -6.53 27.95 -18.68
N VAL A 205 -6.01 27.95 -17.45
CA VAL A 205 -5.76 26.75 -16.65
C VAL A 205 -6.96 26.52 -15.73
N ALA A 206 -7.57 25.33 -15.83
CA ALA A 206 -8.64 24.90 -14.93
C ALA A 206 -8.03 24.12 -13.75
N LEU A 207 -7.92 24.78 -12.60
CA LEU A 207 -7.16 24.29 -11.46
C LEU A 207 -8.10 23.82 -10.34
N MET A 208 -8.01 22.55 -9.98
CA MET A 208 -8.57 22.03 -8.73
C MET A 208 -7.48 22.02 -7.65
N PHE A 209 -7.85 22.31 -6.41
CA PHE A 209 -6.93 22.28 -5.26
C PHE A 209 -7.55 21.58 -4.04
N SER A 210 -6.71 21.02 -3.17
CA SER A 210 -7.13 20.28 -1.97
C SER A 210 -6.26 20.60 -0.74
N ALA A 211 -6.58 21.70 -0.07
CA ALA A 211 -5.78 22.23 1.02
C ALA A 211 -6.22 21.66 2.38
N THR A 212 -5.30 21.01 3.10
CA THR A 212 -5.59 20.42 4.42
C THR A 212 -5.08 21.29 5.57
N PHE A 213 -5.85 21.38 6.65
CA PHE A 213 -5.53 22.20 7.82
C PHE A 213 -5.90 21.46 9.11
N ASP A 214 -5.02 21.49 10.10
CA ASP A 214 -5.21 20.77 11.37
C ASP A 214 -6.12 21.55 12.32
N ASN A 215 -7.32 21.02 12.51
CA ASN A 215 -8.34 21.58 13.39
C ASN A 215 -8.25 21.06 14.84
N THR A 216 -7.44 20.03 15.12
CA THR A 216 -7.03 19.72 16.50
C THR A 216 -6.18 20.87 17.05
N VAL A 217 -5.33 21.48 16.21
CA VAL A 217 -4.56 22.69 16.54
C VAL A 217 -5.44 23.94 16.53
N MET A 218 -6.22 24.20 15.45
CA MET A 218 -7.01 25.45 15.34
C MET A 218 -8.24 25.53 16.24
N LYS A 219 -8.86 24.39 16.61
CA LYS A 219 -10.05 24.28 17.47
C LYS A 219 -11.25 25.12 16.99
N ILE A 220 -11.47 25.15 15.69
CA ILE A 220 -12.61 25.82 15.07
C ILE A 220 -13.84 24.91 15.20
N ALA A 221 -14.90 25.44 15.83
CA ALA A 221 -16.18 24.75 16.01
C ALA A 221 -16.92 24.57 14.67
N ASP A 222 -17.74 23.53 14.58
CA ASP A 222 -18.71 23.38 13.50
C ASP A 222 -19.71 24.54 13.47
N GLY A 223 -20.29 24.80 12.30
CA GLY A 223 -21.12 25.99 12.10
C GLY A 223 -20.36 27.32 11.99
N THR A 224 -19.04 27.34 12.23
CA THR A 224 -18.22 28.57 12.07
C THR A 224 -18.13 28.96 10.59
N ALA A 225 -18.38 30.23 10.28
CA ALA A 225 -18.11 30.77 8.95
C ALA A 225 -16.60 30.92 8.72
N LEU A 226 -16.08 30.24 7.70
CA LEU A 226 -14.69 30.27 7.28
C LEU A 226 -14.58 30.84 5.86
N ARG A 227 -13.53 31.62 5.61
CA ARG A 227 -13.23 32.21 4.31
C ARG A 227 -11.95 31.61 3.78
N THR A 228 -12.03 30.88 2.67
CA THR A 228 -10.86 30.39 1.95
C THR A 228 -10.44 31.47 0.96
N GLU A 229 -9.26 32.02 1.15
CA GLU A 229 -8.64 33.02 0.28
C GLU A 229 -7.51 32.36 -0.50
N MET A 230 -7.72 32.12 -1.80
CA MET A 230 -6.65 31.69 -2.70
C MET A 230 -6.02 32.93 -3.36
N ILE A 231 -4.70 33.01 -3.39
CA ILE A 231 -3.95 34.09 -4.05
C ILE A 231 -2.94 33.45 -5.00
N VAL A 232 -2.96 33.88 -6.27
CA VAL A 232 -1.98 33.50 -7.29
C VAL A 232 -1.07 34.70 -7.57
N SER A 233 0.24 34.53 -7.40
CA SER A 233 1.24 35.58 -7.65
C SER A 233 2.03 35.29 -8.92
N PHE A 234 2.20 36.30 -9.78
CA PHE A 234 2.81 36.13 -11.09
C PHE A 234 3.65 37.34 -11.55
N GLY A 235 4.69 37.03 -12.33
CA GLY A 235 5.63 38.00 -12.91
C GLY A 235 5.23 38.52 -14.30
N ASN A 236 6.16 39.21 -14.96
CA ASN A 236 6.03 39.82 -16.29
C ASN A 236 4.91 40.87 -16.43
N THR A 237 4.54 41.52 -15.34
CA THR A 237 3.34 42.39 -15.31
C THR A 237 3.58 43.84 -15.72
N GLY A 238 4.85 44.27 -15.73
CA GLY A 238 5.24 45.66 -15.97
C GLY A 238 4.76 46.64 -14.90
N SER A 239 5.16 47.91 -15.01
CA SER A 239 4.71 48.95 -14.10
C SER A 239 3.25 49.33 -14.37
N ARG A 240 2.39 49.23 -13.34
CA ARG A 240 0.95 49.50 -13.41
C ARG A 240 0.46 50.14 -12.11
N GLY A 241 -0.26 51.25 -12.21
CA GLY A 241 -0.88 51.95 -11.07
C GLY A 241 -2.39 51.67 -10.93
N GLY A 242 -2.98 52.12 -9.81
CA GLY A 242 -4.42 52.03 -9.56
C GLY A 242 -4.88 50.66 -9.04
N SER A 243 -6.10 50.25 -9.41
CA SER A 243 -6.66 48.96 -8.97
C SER A 243 -5.93 47.78 -9.63
N GLY A 244 -5.39 46.88 -8.81
CA GLY A 244 -4.50 45.81 -9.28
C GLY A 244 -3.15 46.33 -9.76
N ALA A 245 -2.58 47.33 -9.08
CA ALA A 245 -1.23 47.82 -9.29
C ALA A 245 -0.17 46.71 -9.10
N SER A 246 0.97 46.88 -9.77
CA SER A 246 2.10 45.95 -9.65
C SER A 246 2.95 46.28 -8.41
N GLY A 247 3.40 45.23 -7.71
CA GLY A 247 4.50 45.33 -6.76
C GLY A 247 5.83 45.32 -7.49
N SER A 248 6.79 46.12 -7.02
CA SER A 248 8.15 46.17 -7.57
C SER A 248 9.12 45.32 -6.74
N ASN A 249 9.97 44.55 -7.41
CA ASN A 249 11.04 43.73 -6.81
C ASN A 249 10.56 42.86 -5.63
N ILE A 250 9.65 41.91 -5.89
CA ILE A 250 9.16 40.96 -4.89
C ILE A 250 9.46 39.54 -5.39
N ASP A 251 10.29 38.80 -4.64
CA ASP A 251 10.53 37.36 -4.78
C ASP A 251 9.20 36.63 -4.60
N ILE A 252 8.61 36.17 -5.69
CA ILE A 252 7.38 35.37 -5.69
C ILE A 252 7.65 33.89 -5.92
N ASN A 253 8.80 33.50 -6.48
CA ASN A 253 9.09 32.10 -6.79
C ASN A 253 9.73 31.31 -5.62
N GLY A 254 10.30 32.00 -4.63
CA GLY A 254 10.92 31.42 -3.43
C GLY A 254 12.41 31.09 -3.57
N ASP A 255 13.12 31.59 -4.59
CA ASP A 255 14.56 31.36 -4.79
C ASP A 255 15.45 32.24 -3.89
N GLY A 256 14.90 33.33 -3.32
CA GLY A 256 15.61 34.27 -2.46
C GLY A 256 16.33 35.41 -3.20
N ALA A 257 16.12 35.55 -4.51
CA ALA A 257 16.61 36.62 -5.37
C ALA A 257 15.42 37.41 -5.97
N ILE A 258 15.72 38.42 -6.78
CA ILE A 258 14.73 39.09 -7.64
C ILE A 258 15.10 38.76 -9.07
N ASN A 259 14.30 37.91 -9.72
CA ASN A 259 14.51 37.52 -11.11
C ASN A 259 13.96 38.60 -12.08
N GLY A 260 14.25 38.44 -13.38
CA GLY A 260 13.86 39.42 -14.40
C GLY A 260 12.33 39.56 -14.57
N ASP A 261 11.58 38.48 -14.38
CA ASP A 261 10.12 38.47 -14.38
C ASP A 261 9.52 39.05 -13.09
N GLU A 262 10.31 39.14 -12.02
CA GLU A 262 9.90 39.62 -10.68
C GLU A 262 10.18 41.10 -10.43
N ALA A 263 10.82 41.79 -11.38
CA ALA A 263 10.98 43.24 -11.36
C ALA A 263 9.62 43.96 -11.18
N TYR A 264 8.56 43.41 -11.78
CA TYR A 264 7.17 43.81 -11.54
C TYR A 264 6.23 42.60 -11.50
N VAL A 265 5.66 42.35 -10.32
CA VAL A 265 4.73 41.24 -10.06
C VAL A 265 3.31 41.75 -9.75
N ARG A 266 2.30 40.91 -9.95
CA ARG A 266 0.95 41.10 -9.43
C ARG A 266 0.51 39.84 -8.70
N SER A 267 -0.35 40.02 -7.71
CA SER A 267 -1.06 38.92 -7.05
C SER A 267 -2.56 39.13 -7.22
N VAL A 268 -3.29 38.06 -7.52
CA VAL A 268 -4.75 38.10 -7.72
C VAL A 268 -5.44 37.15 -6.74
N PRO A 269 -6.41 37.63 -5.94
CA PRO A 269 -7.12 36.81 -4.98
C PRO A 269 -8.46 36.29 -5.53
N THR A 270 -8.92 35.16 -4.99
CA THR A 270 -10.34 34.85 -4.87
C THR A 270 -10.67 34.47 -3.43
N ARG A 271 -11.93 34.64 -3.03
CA ARG A 271 -12.41 34.44 -1.66
C ARG A 271 -13.79 33.79 -1.67
N VAL A 272 -13.88 32.60 -1.08
CA VAL A 272 -15.14 31.88 -0.92
C VAL A 272 -15.39 31.67 0.58
N THR A 273 -16.57 32.08 1.05
CA THR A 273 -16.99 31.89 2.44
C THR A 273 -17.94 30.70 2.52
N ARG A 274 -17.63 29.72 3.36
CA ARG A 274 -18.47 28.55 3.64
C ARG A 274 -18.59 28.33 5.14
N THR A 275 -19.68 27.73 5.55
CA THR A 275 -19.86 27.26 6.94
C THR A 275 -19.11 25.95 7.10
N LEU A 276 -18.32 25.81 8.17
CA LEU A 276 -17.65 24.55 8.48
C LEU A 276 -18.70 23.47 8.83
N PRO A 277 -18.71 22.30 8.15
CA PRO A 277 -19.65 21.23 8.49
C PRO A 277 -19.31 20.60 9.84
N LYS A 278 -20.27 19.85 10.38
CA LYS A 278 -20.08 18.99 11.54
C LYS A 278 -18.91 18.02 11.30
N LEU A 279 -18.13 17.75 12.36
CA LEU A 279 -17.06 16.75 12.31
C LEU A 279 -17.61 15.37 11.96
N VAL A 280 -17.05 14.75 10.93
CA VAL A 280 -17.32 13.37 10.50
C VAL A 280 -16.12 12.50 10.85
N VAL A 281 -16.31 11.46 11.65
CA VAL A 281 -15.31 10.40 11.80
C VAL A 281 -15.48 9.44 10.62
N CYS A 282 -14.51 9.44 9.71
CA CYS A 282 -14.56 8.62 8.50
C CYS A 282 -14.53 7.14 8.86
N ASN A 283 -15.31 6.32 8.16
CA ASN A 283 -15.47 4.88 8.44
C ASN A 283 -15.83 4.54 9.91
N ASN A 284 -16.46 5.44 10.67
CA ASN A 284 -16.82 5.16 12.07
C ASN A 284 -17.76 3.96 12.23
N SER A 285 -18.59 3.71 11.21
CA SER A 285 -19.38 2.48 11.06
C SER A 285 -19.21 1.94 9.64
N VAL A 286 -19.30 0.62 9.52
CA VAL A 286 -19.16 -0.14 8.27
C VAL A 286 -20.25 -1.20 8.20
N THR A 287 -20.59 -1.64 7.01
CA THR A 287 -21.49 -2.77 6.78
C THR A 287 -20.65 -4.02 6.55
N LEU A 288 -20.84 -5.02 7.41
CA LEU A 288 -20.25 -6.35 7.30
C LEU A 288 -21.28 -7.28 6.64
N SER A 289 -20.88 -8.02 5.61
CA SER A 289 -21.77 -8.94 4.88
C SER A 289 -21.05 -10.21 4.43
N ASP A 290 -21.78 -11.32 4.38
CA ASP A 290 -21.35 -12.49 3.62
C ASP A 290 -21.85 -12.37 2.18
N THR A 291 -20.97 -12.60 1.21
CA THR A 291 -21.31 -12.53 -0.23
C THR A 291 -21.61 -13.91 -0.83
N GLY A 292 -21.67 -14.95 0.01
CA GLY A 292 -22.00 -16.32 -0.38
C GLY A 292 -20.79 -17.15 -0.78
N PHE A 293 -21.07 -18.24 -1.49
CA PHE A 293 -20.07 -19.24 -1.88
C PHE A 293 -19.70 -19.12 -3.36
N THR A 294 -18.41 -19.21 -3.65
CA THR A 294 -17.87 -19.49 -4.98
C THR A 294 -17.24 -20.88 -4.98
N THR A 295 -17.32 -21.58 -6.12
CA THR A 295 -16.79 -22.94 -6.24
C THR A 295 -15.96 -23.10 -7.51
N ASP A 296 -14.95 -23.97 -7.45
CA ASP A 296 -14.29 -24.52 -8.64
C ASP A 296 -14.66 -26.01 -8.83
N GLY A 297 -14.47 -26.51 -10.05
CA GLY A 297 -14.84 -27.89 -10.41
C GLY A 297 -16.35 -28.16 -10.29
N ASP A 298 -16.67 -29.31 -9.73
CA ASP A 298 -18.05 -29.74 -9.43
C ASP A 298 -18.44 -29.39 -7.97
N GLY A 299 -17.69 -28.51 -7.30
CA GLY A 299 -17.93 -28.13 -5.92
C GLY A 299 -19.31 -27.49 -5.73
N GLN A 300 -20.03 -27.93 -4.70
CA GLN A 300 -21.33 -27.37 -4.31
C GLN A 300 -21.34 -27.04 -2.81
N ALA A 301 -22.05 -25.97 -2.44
CA ALA A 301 -22.25 -25.57 -1.04
C ALA A 301 -23.74 -25.36 -0.77
N SER A 302 -24.27 -26.04 0.25
CA SER A 302 -25.65 -25.90 0.70
C SER A 302 -25.69 -25.18 2.05
N TYR A 303 -26.12 -23.91 2.00
CA TYR A 303 -26.20 -23.03 3.17
C TYR A 303 -27.04 -23.62 4.30
N SER A 304 -26.56 -23.50 5.53
CA SER A 304 -27.25 -23.93 6.76
C SER A 304 -27.34 -22.79 7.76
N LEU A 305 -28.55 -22.26 7.97
CA LEU A 305 -28.82 -21.21 8.97
C LEU A 305 -28.49 -21.72 10.39
N ILE A 306 -27.67 -20.96 11.12
CA ILE A 306 -27.25 -21.26 12.49
C ILE A 306 -27.38 -20.03 13.41
N SER A 307 -27.08 -20.19 14.70
CA SER A 307 -27.09 -19.07 15.66
C SER A 307 -25.87 -18.15 15.47
N ASN A 308 -26.10 -16.84 15.50
CA ASN A 308 -25.12 -15.78 15.25
C ASN A 308 -24.55 -15.79 13.80
N ASP A 309 -25.43 -16.07 12.85
CA ASP A 309 -25.18 -16.10 11.42
C ASP A 309 -25.26 -14.70 10.77
N LEU A 310 -24.49 -14.49 9.70
CA LEU A 310 -24.41 -13.26 8.91
C LEU A 310 -25.31 -13.34 7.67
N ALA A 311 -26.51 -13.89 7.82
CA ALA A 311 -27.47 -14.13 6.74
C ALA A 311 -28.01 -12.86 6.04
N ALA A 312 -27.71 -11.68 6.58
CA ALA A 312 -27.97 -10.38 5.97
C ALA A 312 -26.85 -9.39 6.36
N PRO A 313 -26.61 -8.33 5.56
CA PRO A 313 -25.64 -7.29 5.91
C PRO A 313 -25.96 -6.61 7.25
N VAL A 314 -24.95 -6.43 8.10
CA VAL A 314 -25.06 -5.79 9.42
C VAL A 314 -24.17 -4.58 9.50
N THR A 315 -24.73 -3.42 9.86
CA THR A 315 -23.94 -2.21 10.15
C THR A 315 -23.36 -2.29 11.56
N ILE A 316 -22.03 -2.31 11.67
CA ILE A 316 -21.27 -2.34 12.92
C ILE A 316 -20.51 -1.03 13.12
N SER A 317 -20.36 -0.63 14.39
CA SER A 317 -19.64 0.60 14.79
C SER A 317 -18.52 0.34 15.81
N ASP A 318 -18.28 -0.91 16.15
CA ASP A 318 -17.19 -1.40 17.00
C ASP A 318 -16.73 -2.78 16.51
N THR A 319 -15.63 -3.30 17.07
CA THR A 319 -15.14 -4.66 16.84
C THR A 319 -16.26 -5.68 17.09
N SER A 320 -16.48 -6.60 16.16
CA SER A 320 -17.64 -7.48 16.18
C SER A 320 -17.38 -8.87 15.58
N GLY A 321 -18.25 -9.81 15.94
CA GLY A 321 -18.06 -11.25 15.75
C GLY A 321 -17.67 -11.96 17.06
N PRO A 322 -17.38 -13.28 17.01
CA PRO A 322 -17.37 -14.13 15.82
C PRO A 322 -18.78 -14.37 15.26
N TYR A 323 -18.99 -14.05 13.98
CA TYR A 323 -20.15 -14.50 13.20
C TYR A 323 -19.84 -15.87 12.58
N TYR A 324 -20.84 -16.73 12.46
CA TYR A 324 -20.66 -18.10 11.97
C TYR A 324 -21.54 -18.35 10.73
N ILE A 325 -20.90 -18.68 9.61
CA ILE A 325 -21.57 -19.14 8.40
C ILE A 325 -21.35 -20.66 8.33
N ALA A 326 -22.39 -21.44 8.15
CA ALA A 326 -22.29 -22.90 7.99
C ALA A 326 -22.85 -23.35 6.64
N ALA A 327 -22.19 -24.33 6.03
CA ALA A 327 -22.72 -25.01 4.85
C ALA A 327 -22.26 -26.46 4.77
N THR A 328 -23.13 -27.31 4.22
CA THR A 328 -22.77 -28.66 3.78
C THR A 328 -22.07 -28.56 2.42
N VAL A 329 -20.80 -28.97 2.35
CA VAL A 329 -20.01 -28.93 1.12
C VAL A 329 -20.04 -30.30 0.41
N ASN A 330 -20.18 -30.28 -0.92
CA ASN A 330 -20.42 -31.45 -1.76
C ASN A 330 -19.62 -31.37 -3.07
N GLY A 331 -19.64 -32.46 -3.85
CA GLY A 331 -18.96 -32.53 -5.15
C GLY A 331 -17.45 -32.72 -5.03
N SER A 332 -16.68 -32.07 -5.91
CA SER A 332 -15.21 -32.05 -5.83
C SER A 332 -14.63 -30.77 -6.40
N GLY A 333 -13.58 -30.25 -5.76
CA GLY A 333 -12.95 -28.97 -6.08
C GLY A 333 -12.72 -28.14 -4.82
N THR A 334 -12.74 -26.82 -4.95
CA THR A 334 -12.62 -25.87 -3.85
C THR A 334 -13.95 -25.14 -3.63
N VAL A 335 -14.39 -25.04 -2.38
CA VAL A 335 -15.50 -24.17 -1.96
C VAL A 335 -14.91 -23.00 -1.17
N THR A 336 -15.15 -21.77 -1.62
CA THR A 336 -14.68 -20.54 -0.99
C THR A 336 -15.86 -19.71 -0.53
N ASN A 337 -15.79 -19.15 0.68
CA ASN A 337 -16.79 -18.24 1.21
C ASN A 337 -16.14 -16.89 1.50
N THR A 338 -16.79 -15.79 1.13
CA THR A 338 -16.22 -14.43 1.10
C THR A 338 -17.05 -13.49 1.96
N ALA A 339 -16.43 -12.90 2.99
CA ALA A 339 -17.04 -11.80 3.75
C ALA A 339 -16.47 -10.47 3.26
N THR A 340 -17.32 -9.45 3.10
CA THR A 340 -16.90 -8.07 2.80
C THR A 340 -17.21 -7.13 3.96
N LEU A 341 -16.40 -6.07 4.06
CA LEU A 341 -16.54 -4.98 5.00
C LEU A 341 -16.46 -3.67 4.22
N ASP A 342 -17.58 -2.98 4.16
CA ASP A 342 -17.82 -1.83 3.28
C ASP A 342 -18.21 -0.58 4.09
N GLY A 343 -17.43 0.49 3.93
CA GLY A 343 -17.72 1.81 4.46
C GLY A 343 -18.67 2.59 3.55
N ASN A 344 -18.98 3.82 3.95
CA ASN A 344 -19.70 4.77 3.11
C ASN A 344 -18.80 5.97 2.81
N ASP A 345 -18.76 6.36 1.54
CA ASP A 345 -18.18 7.62 1.14
C ASP A 345 -18.97 8.78 1.76
N VAL A 346 -18.26 9.83 2.14
CA VAL A 346 -18.88 11.08 2.56
C VAL A 346 -18.40 12.19 1.64
N TYR A 347 -19.34 12.86 0.99
CA TYR A 347 -19.06 13.95 0.06
C TYR A 347 -19.36 15.31 0.71
N GLY A 348 -18.56 16.32 0.36
CA GLY A 348 -18.87 17.71 0.65
C GLY A 348 -19.99 18.24 -0.24
N ILE A 349 -20.34 19.53 -0.07
CA ILE A 349 -21.19 20.22 -1.06
C ILE A 349 -20.44 20.17 -2.41
N PRO A 350 -21.06 19.70 -3.52
CA PRO A 350 -20.40 19.69 -4.82
C PRO A 350 -19.97 21.09 -5.26
N LEU A 351 -18.81 21.20 -5.91
CA LEU A 351 -18.33 22.46 -6.46
C LEU A 351 -19.08 22.83 -7.72
N THR A 352 -19.31 24.13 -7.90
CA THR A 352 -19.80 24.70 -9.17
C THR A 352 -18.62 24.90 -10.11
N GLY A 353 -18.42 23.95 -11.02
CA GLY A 353 -17.40 23.97 -12.05
C GLY A 353 -17.73 24.89 -13.24
N PRO A 354 -17.03 24.74 -14.37
CA PRO A 354 -17.26 25.57 -15.55
C PRO A 354 -18.60 25.22 -16.22
N ILE A 355 -19.05 26.10 -17.10
CA ILE A 355 -20.23 25.82 -17.92
C ILE A 355 -19.86 24.78 -18.97
N ASP A 356 -20.56 23.66 -18.99
CA ASP A 356 -20.47 22.67 -20.06
C ASP A 356 -20.98 23.31 -21.37
N PRO A 357 -20.14 23.40 -22.43
CA PRO A 357 -20.53 24.03 -23.69
C PRO A 357 -21.61 23.25 -24.45
N ALA A 358 -21.86 21.97 -24.13
CA ALA A 358 -22.91 21.18 -24.76
C ALA A 358 -24.30 21.42 -24.14
N THR A 359 -24.39 21.57 -22.81
CA THR A 359 -25.66 21.73 -22.09
C THR A 359 -25.96 23.17 -21.65
N GLY A 360 -24.95 24.05 -21.59
CA GLY A 360 -25.09 25.42 -21.08
C GLY A 360 -25.27 25.51 -19.56
N LEU A 361 -25.07 24.40 -18.83
CA LEU A 361 -25.18 24.30 -17.38
C LEU A 361 -23.81 24.23 -16.71
N ALA A 362 -23.70 24.67 -15.46
CA ALA A 362 -22.47 24.50 -14.68
C ALA A 362 -22.26 23.02 -14.31
N ILE A 363 -21.05 22.52 -14.51
CA ILE A 363 -20.65 21.16 -14.16
C ILE A 363 -20.61 21.04 -12.63
N SER A 364 -21.29 20.06 -12.06
CA SER A 364 -21.21 19.74 -10.64
C SER A 364 -20.03 18.80 -10.39
N ILE A 365 -19.05 19.22 -9.57
CA ILE A 365 -17.85 18.43 -9.29
C ILE A 365 -17.95 17.85 -7.86
N PRO A 366 -18.15 16.54 -7.67
CA PRO A 366 -18.29 15.92 -6.35
C PRO A 366 -16.95 15.84 -5.63
N MET A 367 -16.84 16.41 -4.43
CA MET A 367 -15.63 16.38 -3.61
C MET A 367 -15.78 15.38 -2.47
N GLN A 368 -14.99 14.31 -2.51
CA GLN A 368 -14.96 13.28 -1.46
C GLN A 368 -14.23 13.83 -0.22
N CYS A 369 -14.89 13.74 0.94
CA CYS A 369 -14.35 14.10 2.25
C CYS A 369 -13.81 12.89 3.00
N CYS A 370 -14.57 11.78 2.97
CA CYS A 370 -14.14 10.47 3.49
C CYS A 370 -14.16 9.46 2.35
N SER A 371 -13.08 8.70 2.18
CA SER A 371 -13.09 7.48 1.38
C SER A 371 -13.68 6.34 2.21
N ALA A 372 -14.64 5.62 1.62
CA ALA A 372 -15.08 4.33 2.13
C ALA A 372 -13.88 3.37 2.26
N VAL A 373 -13.90 2.54 3.30
CA VAL A 373 -13.12 1.31 3.36
C VAL A 373 -13.83 0.24 2.53
N HIS A 374 -13.08 -0.53 1.75
CA HIS A 374 -13.57 -1.73 1.08
C HIS A 374 -12.56 -2.84 1.32
N GLN A 375 -12.98 -3.90 2.02
CA GLN A 375 -12.13 -5.07 2.30
C GLN A 375 -12.93 -6.36 2.14
N SER A 376 -12.24 -7.42 1.75
CA SER A 376 -12.77 -8.78 1.76
C SER A 376 -11.84 -9.72 2.52
N ALA A 377 -12.41 -10.76 3.11
CA ALA A 377 -11.68 -11.88 3.66
C ALA A 377 -12.34 -13.19 3.23
N ASP A 378 -11.52 -14.05 2.63
CA ASP A 378 -11.94 -15.28 1.99
C ASP A 378 -11.36 -16.47 2.75
N SER A 379 -12.09 -17.58 2.76
CA SER A 379 -11.60 -18.83 3.33
C SER A 379 -12.14 -20.01 2.56
N SER A 380 -11.23 -20.88 2.14
CA SER A 380 -11.48 -21.96 1.20
C SER A 380 -11.29 -23.33 1.85
N VAL A 381 -12.18 -24.27 1.52
CA VAL A 381 -12.07 -25.69 1.86
C VAL A 381 -11.99 -26.51 0.58
N LYS A 382 -11.15 -27.55 0.57
CA LYS A 382 -11.09 -28.49 -0.55
C LYS A 382 -12.06 -29.63 -0.29
N VAL A 383 -12.89 -29.95 -1.28
CA VAL A 383 -13.90 -31.01 -1.22
C VAL A 383 -13.53 -32.10 -2.20
N GLY A 384 -13.70 -33.35 -1.81
CA GLY A 384 -13.56 -34.48 -2.71
C GLY A 384 -13.44 -35.79 -1.96
N THR A 385 -13.54 -36.90 -2.70
CA THR A 385 -13.23 -38.21 -2.13
C THR A 385 -11.72 -38.39 -2.05
N THR A 386 -11.22 -38.80 -0.88
CA THR A 386 -9.88 -39.37 -0.77
C THR A 386 -9.86 -40.63 -1.65
N PRO A 387 -8.96 -40.75 -2.66
CA PRO A 387 -8.91 -41.95 -3.49
C PRO A 387 -8.67 -43.19 -2.63
N SER A 388 -9.60 -44.15 -2.69
CA SER A 388 -9.61 -45.38 -1.89
C SER A 388 -8.51 -46.39 -2.27
N VAL A 389 -7.46 -45.93 -2.94
CA VAL A 389 -6.30 -46.71 -3.40
C VAL A 389 -5.06 -46.45 -2.52
N TYR A 390 -5.07 -45.38 -1.70
CA TYR A 390 -3.96 -45.01 -0.83
C TYR A 390 -3.91 -45.82 0.47
N SER A 391 -3.75 -47.13 0.33
CA SER A 391 -3.30 -47.96 1.45
C SER A 391 -1.80 -47.73 1.67
N PHE A 392 -1.43 -47.25 2.85
CA PHE A 392 -0.04 -47.29 3.29
C PHE A 392 0.43 -48.76 3.28
N PRO A 393 1.52 -49.10 2.57
CA PRO A 393 1.78 -50.49 2.25
C PRO A 393 2.22 -51.30 3.47
N PRO A 394 1.54 -52.41 3.80
CA PRO A 394 1.94 -53.29 4.89
C PRO A 394 3.38 -53.75 4.75
N GLY A 395 4.17 -53.63 5.83
CA GLY A 395 5.58 -54.03 5.87
C GLY A 395 6.59 -52.95 5.46
N ALA A 396 6.17 -51.70 5.23
CA ALA A 396 7.10 -50.57 5.25
C ALA A 396 7.63 -50.34 6.67
N CYS A 397 8.93 -50.08 6.80
CA CYS A 397 9.60 -49.84 8.08
C CYS A 397 10.59 -48.69 7.92
N THR A 398 10.64 -47.80 8.91
CA THR A 398 11.70 -46.81 9.09
C THR A 398 12.24 -46.89 10.52
N ALA A 399 13.36 -46.23 10.76
CA ALA A 399 13.80 -45.89 12.10
C ALA A 399 14.17 -44.39 12.17
N THR A 400 14.00 -43.81 13.36
CA THR A 400 14.48 -42.47 13.68
C THR A 400 16.01 -42.38 13.73
N GLN A 401 16.54 -41.13 13.76
CA GLN A 401 17.95 -40.86 14.06
C GLN A 401 18.44 -41.60 15.32
N GLY A 402 17.63 -41.61 16.39
CA GLY A 402 17.96 -42.30 17.64
C GLY A 402 17.95 -43.82 17.50
N GLY A 403 17.14 -44.38 16.60
CA GLY A 403 17.11 -45.81 16.31
C GLY A 403 18.39 -46.30 15.62
N TRP A 404 18.85 -45.59 14.58
CA TRP A 404 20.10 -45.93 13.87
C TRP A 404 21.36 -45.57 14.66
N GLY A 405 21.32 -44.51 15.47
CA GLY A 405 22.43 -44.06 16.32
C GLY A 405 22.57 -44.80 17.67
N ALA A 406 21.61 -45.65 18.04
CA ALA A 406 21.67 -46.40 19.30
C ALA A 406 22.88 -47.34 19.38
N THR A 407 23.24 -47.78 20.59
CA THR A 407 24.15 -48.91 20.76
C THR A 407 23.50 -50.20 20.22
N PRO A 408 24.18 -50.99 19.36
CA PRO A 408 23.67 -52.28 18.88
C PRO A 408 23.35 -53.22 20.05
N LYS A 409 22.07 -53.63 20.18
CA LYS A 409 21.62 -54.54 21.23
C LYS A 409 20.34 -55.26 20.82
N GLY A 410 20.39 -56.59 20.79
CA GLY A 410 19.27 -57.41 20.34
C GLY A 410 18.90 -57.06 18.89
N ASN A 411 17.61 -56.85 18.62
CA ASN A 411 17.08 -56.60 17.28
C ASN A 411 16.77 -55.12 17.02
N ASN A 412 17.45 -54.18 17.69
CA ASN A 412 17.25 -52.75 17.43
C ASN A 412 17.82 -52.32 16.06
N PRO A 413 17.42 -51.15 15.49
CA PRO A 413 17.87 -50.74 14.16
C PRO A 413 19.40 -50.64 14.07
N ALA A 414 20.08 -50.15 15.11
CA ALA A 414 21.54 -50.15 15.18
C ALA A 414 22.20 -51.55 15.03
N SER A 415 21.60 -52.63 15.55
CA SER A 415 22.06 -54.00 15.28
C SER A 415 21.88 -54.39 13.82
N VAL A 416 20.75 -54.04 13.21
CA VAL A 416 20.49 -54.32 11.77
C VAL A 416 21.49 -53.58 10.90
N LEU A 417 21.74 -52.30 11.20
CA LEU A 417 22.77 -51.50 10.53
C LEU A 417 24.15 -52.13 10.73
N ALA A 418 24.54 -52.48 11.95
CA ALA A 418 25.85 -53.07 12.23
C ALA A 418 26.09 -54.40 11.50
N ALA A 419 25.07 -55.26 11.40
CA ALA A 419 25.17 -56.54 10.71
C ALA A 419 25.23 -56.41 9.17
N ASN A 420 24.58 -55.38 8.60
CA ASN A 420 24.41 -55.26 7.15
C ASN A 420 25.23 -54.11 6.51
N PHE A 421 25.90 -53.26 7.29
CA PHE A 421 26.59 -52.06 6.78
C PHE A 421 27.54 -52.38 5.63
N GLN A 422 28.43 -53.37 5.78
CA GLN A 422 29.42 -53.69 4.74
C GLN A 422 28.79 -54.30 3.47
N THR A 423 27.59 -54.87 3.58
CA THR A 423 26.85 -55.46 2.45
C THR A 423 26.10 -54.38 1.66
N VAL A 424 25.46 -53.43 2.34
CA VAL A 424 24.70 -52.34 1.71
C VAL A 424 25.61 -51.17 1.30
N TYR A 425 26.67 -50.92 2.07
CA TYR A 425 27.65 -49.85 1.90
C TYR A 425 29.08 -50.38 1.83
N PRO A 426 29.44 -51.19 0.80
CA PRO A 426 30.77 -51.76 0.67
C PRO A 426 31.89 -50.70 0.57
N PHE A 427 31.53 -49.50 0.13
CA PHE A 427 32.39 -48.31 0.05
C PHE A 427 31.89 -47.18 0.97
N GLY A 428 31.26 -47.50 2.10
CA GLY A 428 30.68 -46.52 3.02
C GLY A 428 29.43 -45.80 2.48
N VAL A 429 28.83 -44.94 3.31
CA VAL A 429 27.64 -44.14 2.98
C VAL A 429 27.99 -42.65 2.97
N ALA A 430 27.45 -41.90 2.01
CA ALA A 430 27.64 -40.46 1.91
C ALA A 430 26.29 -39.74 1.84
N VAL A 431 26.21 -38.55 2.47
CA VAL A 431 25.09 -37.61 2.33
C VAL A 431 25.60 -36.20 2.07
N GLY A 432 24.78 -35.41 1.38
CA GLY A 432 25.21 -34.19 0.69
C GLY A 432 25.38 -34.44 -0.82
N SER A 433 26.03 -33.52 -1.52
CA SER A 433 26.16 -33.61 -2.99
C SER A 433 27.51 -33.09 -3.46
N ALA A 434 28.19 -33.86 -4.31
CA ALA A 434 29.38 -33.42 -5.02
C ALA A 434 28.95 -32.60 -6.27
N PRO A 435 29.68 -31.54 -6.66
CA PRO A 435 31.05 -31.22 -6.24
C PRO A 435 31.17 -30.27 -5.04
N THR A 436 30.08 -29.87 -4.37
CA THR A 436 30.15 -28.96 -3.21
C THR A 436 30.56 -29.69 -1.93
N TYR A 437 29.60 -30.11 -1.09
CA TYR A 437 29.91 -30.62 0.25
C TYR A 437 29.17 -31.91 0.59
N TYR A 438 29.88 -32.86 1.21
CA TYR A 438 29.35 -34.14 1.67
C TYR A 438 29.94 -34.59 3.02
N ALA A 439 29.17 -35.36 3.78
CA ALA A 439 29.62 -36.12 4.94
C ALA A 439 29.63 -37.61 4.60
N TYR A 440 30.75 -38.28 4.83
CA TYR A 440 31.01 -39.66 4.43
C TYR A 440 31.38 -40.52 5.64
N PHE A 441 30.71 -41.67 5.78
CA PHE A 441 30.82 -42.58 6.93
C PHE A 441 31.31 -43.95 6.46
N THR A 442 32.44 -44.41 7.01
CA THR A 442 33.09 -45.66 6.60
C THR A 442 32.60 -46.90 7.34
N SER A 443 31.78 -46.76 8.39
CA SER A 443 31.30 -47.86 9.22
C SER A 443 30.00 -47.52 9.95
N SER A 444 29.29 -48.55 10.41
CA SER A 444 28.14 -48.42 11.32
C SER A 444 28.50 -47.71 12.63
N SER A 445 29.71 -47.91 13.16
CA SER A 445 30.23 -47.15 14.31
C SER A 445 30.31 -45.66 14.01
N ALA A 446 30.84 -45.26 12.84
CA ALA A 446 30.93 -43.85 12.47
C ALA A 446 29.55 -43.19 12.30
N VAL A 447 28.51 -43.97 11.95
CA VAL A 447 27.11 -43.50 11.95
C VAL A 447 26.58 -43.35 13.39
N GLN A 448 26.89 -44.29 14.29
CA GLN A 448 26.53 -44.21 15.71
C GLN A 448 27.21 -43.04 16.43
N ASP A 449 28.46 -42.74 16.09
CA ASP A 449 29.21 -41.61 16.65
C ASP A 449 28.68 -40.23 16.17
N TYR A 450 27.78 -40.21 15.17
CA TYR A 450 27.18 -39.00 14.58
C TYR A 450 25.68 -38.84 14.90
N LEU A 451 24.92 -39.94 14.95
CA LEU A 451 23.48 -39.92 15.20
C LEU A 451 23.15 -40.14 16.68
N PRO A 452 22.18 -39.40 17.26
CA PRO A 452 21.37 -38.36 16.64
C PRO A 452 22.10 -37.01 16.54
N ALA A 453 22.00 -36.36 15.38
CA ALA A 453 22.52 -35.01 15.20
C ALA A 453 21.50 -33.97 15.71
N GLY A 454 21.98 -33.01 16.51
CA GLY A 454 21.17 -31.91 17.05
C GLY A 454 21.57 -30.52 16.51
N LYS A 455 21.11 -29.47 17.22
CA LYS A 455 21.27 -28.04 16.85
C LYS A 455 20.49 -27.64 15.59
N THR A 456 20.51 -26.35 15.27
CA THR A 456 19.80 -25.73 14.14
C THR A 456 20.09 -26.42 12.81
N ALA A 457 19.04 -26.68 12.03
CA ALA A 457 19.11 -27.23 10.68
C ALA A 457 19.85 -26.25 9.72
N ASN A 458 20.88 -26.73 9.03
CA ASN A 458 21.69 -25.93 8.10
C ASN A 458 22.34 -26.83 7.01
N ALA A 459 23.08 -26.24 6.07
CA ALA A 459 23.88 -26.97 5.08
C ALA A 459 25.28 -27.37 5.61
N LEU A 460 25.93 -28.29 4.90
CA LEU A 460 27.36 -28.58 5.05
C LEU A 460 28.21 -27.43 4.51
N ASN A 461 29.37 -27.20 5.11
CA ASN A 461 30.34 -26.19 4.69
C ASN A 461 31.75 -26.75 4.40
N ALA A 462 31.91 -28.07 4.45
CA ALA A 462 33.15 -28.79 4.20
C ALA A 462 32.86 -30.24 3.80
N ASN A 463 33.82 -30.89 3.14
CA ASN A 463 33.83 -32.34 2.95
C ASN A 463 34.37 -33.02 4.21
N LEU A 464 33.61 -33.96 4.77
CA LEU A 464 33.87 -34.55 6.08
C LEU A 464 33.90 -36.07 6.00
N LYS A 465 34.85 -36.69 6.71
CA LYS A 465 34.99 -38.14 6.83
C LYS A 465 34.86 -38.57 8.29
N ASN A 466 33.90 -39.44 8.58
CA ASN A 466 33.49 -39.88 9.92
C ASN A 466 33.31 -38.71 10.92
N PRO A 467 32.55 -37.64 10.57
CA PRO A 467 32.30 -36.55 11.50
C PRO A 467 31.39 -37.00 12.65
N THR A 468 31.72 -36.62 13.89
CA THR A 468 30.82 -36.78 15.05
C THR A 468 29.85 -35.60 15.20
N THR A 469 30.17 -34.45 14.59
CA THR A 469 29.25 -33.31 14.43
C THR A 469 29.55 -32.59 13.11
N THR A 470 28.57 -31.85 12.57
CA THR A 470 28.66 -31.12 11.31
C THR A 470 28.07 -29.71 11.42
N SER A 471 28.38 -28.82 10.47
CA SER A 471 27.74 -27.50 10.37
C SER A 471 26.23 -27.57 10.10
N SER A 472 25.76 -28.68 9.51
CA SER A 472 24.37 -28.88 9.09
C SER A 472 23.39 -29.15 10.23
N GLY A 473 23.90 -29.38 11.45
CA GLY A 473 23.09 -29.70 12.62
C GLY A 473 22.13 -30.87 12.37
N VAL A 474 20.90 -30.75 12.90
CA VAL A 474 19.86 -31.80 12.80
C VAL A 474 19.55 -32.22 11.36
N PHE A 475 19.69 -31.32 10.36
CA PHE A 475 19.38 -31.65 8.97
C PHE A 475 20.32 -32.70 8.39
N GLY A 476 21.60 -32.68 8.76
CA GLY A 476 22.56 -33.70 8.31
C GLY A 476 22.21 -35.10 8.84
N GLY A 477 21.80 -35.18 10.10
CA GLY A 477 21.38 -36.45 10.70
C GLY A 477 20.04 -36.96 10.18
N GLN A 478 19.09 -36.07 9.89
CA GLN A 478 17.81 -36.43 9.27
C GLN A 478 17.98 -36.95 7.84
N VAL A 479 18.83 -36.33 7.03
CA VAL A 479 19.11 -36.82 5.66
C VAL A 479 19.87 -38.14 5.67
N LEU A 480 20.85 -38.34 6.58
CA LEU A 480 21.50 -39.64 6.76
C LEU A 480 20.49 -40.72 7.19
N THR A 481 19.59 -40.39 8.10
CA THR A 481 18.52 -41.31 8.54
C THR A 481 17.59 -41.69 7.39
N LEU A 482 17.23 -40.73 6.52
CA LEU A 482 16.40 -41.01 5.35
C LEU A 482 17.13 -41.86 4.30
N GLN A 483 18.44 -41.64 4.12
CA GLN A 483 19.31 -42.49 3.28
C GLN A 483 19.33 -43.94 3.79
N LEU A 484 19.58 -44.15 5.08
CA LEU A 484 19.57 -45.47 5.72
C LEU A 484 18.20 -46.15 5.58
N ASN A 485 17.11 -45.42 5.84
CA ASN A 485 15.75 -45.92 5.70
C ASN A 485 15.43 -46.36 4.26
N ALA A 486 15.85 -45.58 3.25
CA ALA A 486 15.65 -45.93 1.85
C ALA A 486 16.48 -47.16 1.42
N ASP A 487 17.77 -47.21 1.78
CA ASP A 487 18.69 -48.23 1.27
C ASP A 487 18.54 -49.59 1.96
N LEU A 488 18.35 -49.61 3.29
CA LEU A 488 18.21 -50.85 4.06
C LEU A 488 16.88 -51.56 3.77
N THR A 489 15.83 -50.79 3.47
CA THR A 489 14.55 -51.35 3.01
C THR A 489 14.63 -51.81 1.56
N ALA A 490 15.33 -51.09 0.67
CA ALA A 490 15.58 -51.52 -0.71
C ALA A 490 16.46 -52.79 -0.80
N ALA A 491 17.41 -52.95 0.12
CA ALA A 491 18.20 -54.17 0.27
C ALA A 491 17.43 -55.34 0.92
N GLY A 492 16.19 -55.11 1.40
CA GLY A 492 15.36 -56.14 2.04
C GLY A 492 15.86 -56.60 3.42
N VAL A 493 16.75 -55.85 4.06
CA VAL A 493 17.32 -56.18 5.39
C VAL A 493 16.60 -55.49 6.55
N TYR A 494 15.70 -54.54 6.25
CA TYR A 494 14.86 -53.86 7.22
C TYR A 494 13.47 -53.61 6.63
N GLY A 495 12.45 -54.34 7.09
CA GLY A 495 11.11 -54.34 6.48
C GLY A 495 11.02 -55.12 5.16
N SER A 496 9.83 -55.12 4.55
CA SER A 496 9.52 -55.87 3.32
C SER A 496 9.05 -54.99 2.16
N VAL A 497 9.12 -53.67 2.30
CA VAL A 497 8.75 -52.69 1.27
C VAL A 497 9.87 -51.65 1.17
N ALA A 498 10.41 -51.45 -0.04
CA ALA A 498 11.41 -50.42 -0.30
C ALA A 498 10.83 -49.03 -0.06
N PHE A 499 11.21 -48.40 1.06
CA PHE A 499 10.64 -47.14 1.54
C PHE A 499 10.89 -45.98 0.58
N GLY A 500 12.04 -45.99 -0.11
CA GLY A 500 12.38 -45.01 -1.16
C GLY A 500 11.37 -44.94 -2.32
N GLY A 501 10.63 -46.02 -2.57
CA GLY A 501 9.61 -46.08 -3.62
C GLY A 501 8.27 -45.41 -3.27
N LEU A 502 8.02 -45.10 -1.98
CA LEU A 502 6.74 -44.52 -1.58
C LEU A 502 6.60 -43.08 -2.09
N ARG A 503 5.37 -42.65 -2.38
CA ARG A 503 5.06 -41.34 -2.97
C ARG A 503 4.34 -40.43 -1.98
N LEU A 504 4.78 -39.18 -1.91
CA LEU A 504 4.24 -38.14 -1.04
C LEU A 504 2.99 -37.49 -1.66
N TYR A 505 1.93 -37.28 -0.88
CA TYR A 505 0.74 -36.56 -1.32
C TYR A 505 0.09 -35.74 -0.20
N GLY A 506 -0.71 -34.74 -0.59
CA GLY A 506 -1.60 -34.01 0.33
C GLY A 506 -0.89 -33.11 1.33
N THR A 507 0.40 -32.80 1.13
CA THR A 507 1.11 -31.84 1.97
C THR A 507 0.89 -30.40 1.53
N GLY A 508 0.44 -30.19 0.27
CA GLY A 508 0.31 -28.86 -0.33
C GLY A 508 1.64 -28.23 -0.74
N GLY A 509 2.76 -28.95 -0.56
CA GLY A 509 4.09 -28.52 -0.96
C GLY A 509 4.45 -28.93 -2.40
N SER A 510 5.49 -28.30 -2.96
CA SER A 510 6.01 -28.59 -4.31
C SER A 510 6.60 -29.99 -4.50
N LEU A 511 6.66 -30.79 -3.44
CA LEU A 511 7.15 -32.18 -3.43
C LEU A 511 6.02 -33.22 -3.45
N ASP A 512 4.75 -32.82 -3.41
CA ASP A 512 3.64 -33.75 -3.65
C ASP A 512 3.77 -34.42 -5.04
N GLY A 513 3.48 -35.72 -5.12
CA GLY A 513 3.66 -36.59 -6.29
C GLY A 513 5.06 -37.21 -6.46
N GLN A 514 6.07 -36.71 -5.73
CA GLN A 514 7.44 -37.24 -5.73
C GLN A 514 7.57 -38.50 -4.88
N THR A 515 8.50 -39.38 -5.25
CA THR A 515 8.93 -40.51 -4.41
C THR A 515 9.83 -40.04 -3.25
N VAL A 516 9.89 -40.83 -2.18
CA VAL A 516 10.84 -40.63 -1.07
C VAL A 516 12.28 -40.58 -1.58
N SER A 517 12.66 -41.40 -2.56
CA SER A 517 13.99 -41.35 -3.19
C SER A 517 14.26 -40.02 -3.92
N GLN A 518 13.25 -39.43 -4.58
CA GLN A 518 13.38 -38.11 -5.22
C GLN A 518 13.49 -36.98 -4.17
N ILE A 519 12.74 -37.08 -3.07
CA ILE A 519 12.82 -36.14 -1.94
C ILE A 519 14.18 -36.23 -1.25
N LEU A 520 14.70 -37.45 -1.04
CA LEU A 520 16.05 -37.72 -0.52
C LEU A 520 17.13 -37.15 -1.43
N ALA A 521 17.01 -37.30 -2.74
CA ALA A 521 17.94 -36.69 -3.70
C ALA A 521 17.95 -35.15 -3.59
N ALA A 522 16.77 -34.53 -3.50
CA ALA A 522 16.65 -33.07 -3.30
C ALA A 522 17.20 -32.62 -1.94
N ALA A 523 17.00 -33.41 -0.88
CA ALA A 523 17.55 -33.13 0.44
C ALA A 523 19.08 -33.27 0.48
N ASN A 524 19.66 -34.22 -0.25
CA ASN A 524 21.10 -34.35 -0.44
C ASN A 524 21.70 -33.15 -1.19
N VAL A 525 21.03 -32.64 -2.23
CA VAL A 525 21.43 -31.40 -2.92
C VAL A 525 21.42 -30.20 -1.97
N ALA A 526 20.32 -29.99 -1.23
CA ALA A 526 20.21 -28.90 -0.26
C ALA A 526 21.23 -29.02 0.89
N LEU A 527 21.47 -30.23 1.39
CA LEU A 527 22.45 -30.50 2.45
C LEU A 527 23.88 -30.19 1.99
N GLY A 528 24.20 -30.46 0.72
CA GLY A 528 25.47 -30.08 0.10
C GLY A 528 25.59 -28.59 -0.24
N GLY A 529 24.65 -27.74 0.17
CA GLY A 529 24.64 -26.30 -0.13
C GLY A 529 24.13 -25.93 -1.52
N GLY A 530 23.47 -26.87 -2.21
CA GLY A 530 22.82 -26.63 -3.51
C GLY A 530 21.43 -25.99 -3.38
N ALA A 531 20.71 -25.95 -4.50
CA ALA A 531 19.37 -25.36 -4.56
C ALA A 531 18.34 -26.12 -3.71
N LEU A 532 17.42 -25.37 -3.11
CA LEU A 532 16.26 -25.90 -2.38
C LEU A 532 15.07 -26.15 -3.34
N PRO A 533 14.19 -27.12 -3.05
CA PRO A 533 12.90 -27.25 -3.72
C PRO A 533 12.07 -25.96 -3.61
N ALA A 534 11.27 -25.66 -4.63
CA ALA A 534 10.49 -24.42 -4.68
C ALA A 534 9.59 -24.26 -3.44
N GLY A 535 9.71 -23.13 -2.73
CA GLY A 535 8.95 -22.85 -1.50
C GLY A 535 9.51 -23.48 -0.22
N TYR A 536 10.61 -24.25 -0.27
CA TYR A 536 11.23 -24.83 0.93
C TYR A 536 12.40 -23.99 1.45
N THR A 537 12.50 -23.89 2.77
CA THR A 537 13.73 -23.54 3.49
C THR A 537 14.41 -24.82 4.00
N ILE A 538 15.68 -24.77 4.42
CA ILE A 538 16.35 -25.92 5.05
C ILE A 538 15.57 -26.41 6.29
N SER A 539 14.98 -25.50 7.08
CA SER A 539 14.14 -25.87 8.23
C SER A 539 12.84 -26.59 7.81
N ALA A 540 12.14 -26.08 6.79
CA ALA A 540 10.93 -26.73 6.28
C ALA A 540 11.23 -28.11 5.66
N LEU A 541 12.35 -28.23 4.93
CA LEU A 541 12.77 -29.48 4.32
C LEU A 541 13.23 -30.50 5.38
N ASN A 542 13.96 -30.05 6.41
CA ASN A 542 14.27 -30.85 7.60
C ASN A 542 13.01 -31.44 8.24
N ASN A 543 11.97 -30.62 8.42
CA ASN A 543 10.72 -31.07 9.05
C ASN A 543 9.94 -32.08 8.17
N LEU A 544 10.05 -31.99 6.84
CA LEU A 544 9.51 -33.01 5.94
C LEU A 544 10.32 -34.32 6.03
N VAL A 545 11.66 -34.24 6.00
CA VAL A 545 12.55 -35.41 6.10
C VAL A 545 12.37 -36.11 7.45
N ASP A 546 12.20 -35.37 8.54
CA ASP A 546 11.86 -35.91 9.86
C ASP A 546 10.50 -36.65 9.84
N LYS A 547 9.45 -36.04 9.28
CA LYS A 547 8.14 -36.70 9.11
C LYS A 547 8.22 -37.99 8.28
N LEU A 548 9.03 -38.02 7.22
CA LEU A 548 9.32 -39.23 6.47
C LEU A 548 10.01 -40.30 7.33
N ASN A 549 11.04 -39.93 8.10
CA ASN A 549 11.74 -40.86 9.00
C ASN A 549 10.84 -41.44 10.10
N ASN A 550 9.85 -40.67 10.58
CA ASN A 550 8.87 -41.10 11.58
C ASN A 550 7.58 -41.68 10.95
N SER A 551 7.51 -41.88 9.63
CA SER A 551 6.28 -42.32 8.96
C SER A 551 5.95 -43.81 9.18
N ALA A 552 6.97 -44.63 9.48
CA ALA A 552 6.85 -46.08 9.66
C ALA A 552 7.77 -46.62 10.77
N ASP A 553 8.02 -45.80 11.81
CA ASP A 553 9.05 -46.08 12.83
C ASP A 553 8.78 -47.43 13.52
N ASN A 554 9.82 -48.25 13.68
CA ASN A 554 9.72 -49.61 14.21
C ASN A 554 8.68 -50.49 13.47
N CYS A 555 8.51 -50.29 12.16
CA CYS A 555 7.52 -50.96 11.30
C CYS A 555 6.05 -50.64 11.63
N VAL A 556 5.78 -49.54 12.34
CA VAL A 556 4.42 -49.08 12.65
C VAL A 556 4.16 -47.78 11.90
N ALA A 557 3.14 -47.78 11.02
CA ALA A 557 2.72 -46.58 10.31
C ALA A 557 2.18 -45.53 11.30
N SER A 558 2.68 -44.30 11.24
CA SER A 558 2.10 -43.18 11.97
C SER A 558 0.93 -42.56 11.21
N ASP A 559 0.05 -41.84 11.88
CA ASP A 559 -1.11 -41.16 11.26
C ASP A 559 -0.69 -40.30 10.06
N TRP A 560 0.45 -39.62 10.17
CA TRP A 560 1.02 -38.83 9.07
C TRP A 560 1.50 -39.70 7.90
N GLY A 561 2.10 -40.87 8.17
CA GLY A 561 2.43 -41.84 7.13
C GLY A 561 1.18 -42.35 6.41
N LEU A 562 0.13 -42.69 7.16
CA LEU A 562 -1.16 -43.14 6.64
C LEU A 562 -1.86 -42.08 5.77
N SER A 563 -1.73 -40.79 6.10
CA SER A 563 -2.40 -39.71 5.37
C SER A 563 -1.60 -39.11 4.20
N HIS A 564 -0.28 -39.34 4.13
CA HIS A 564 0.59 -38.68 3.15
C HIS A 564 1.49 -39.60 2.31
N LEU A 565 1.58 -40.91 2.59
CA LEU A 565 2.42 -41.84 1.83
C LEU A 565 1.63 -42.99 1.22
N THR A 566 1.93 -43.30 -0.05
CA THR A 566 1.38 -44.46 -0.77
C THR A 566 2.43 -45.08 -1.72
N ARG A 567 2.06 -46.07 -2.54
CA ARG A 567 2.94 -46.67 -3.55
C ARG A 567 2.95 -45.91 -4.89
#